data_AF-A0A9E0RY97-F1
#
_entry.id   AF-A0A9E0RY97-F1
#
_cell.length_a   1.000
_cell.length_b   1.000
_cell.length_c   1.000
_cell.angle_alpha   90.00
_cell.angle_beta   90.00
_cell.angle_gamma   90.00
#
_symmetry.space_group_name_H-M   'P 1'
#
loop_
_entity.id
_entity.type
_entity.pdbx_description
1 polymer ?
#
loop_
_entity_poly.entity_id
_entity_poly.type
_entity_poly.pdbx_seq_one_letter_code
_entity_poly.pdbx_strand_id
1 'polypeptide(L)'
;MFTHQTEKQNGKAVFMEYAWDMSWCDPCAANPLSPSELRELGVMWLDDPGQGPVPVPLPGPTKPSRPIAPAPTDAFVTRLHVRYDAQSFPEDLTFQVTGDRSNYQGRYVLRHPWRGDYGQCDAAGRYAEGLVERWDAEAKSLASLTGWDEDEIRQKMADGGYSAASVGVEPKPRKPWWQRLWGNG
;
A
#
# COMPACT_ATOMS: atom_id res chain seq x y z
N MET A 1 0.61 -12.35 -7.61
CA MET A 1 -0.24 -11.15 -7.67
C MET A 1 -0.14 -10.44 -9.03
N PHE A 2 0.94 -9.72 -9.35
CA PHE A 2 0.99 -8.90 -10.59
C PHE A 2 0.77 -9.70 -11.89
N THR A 3 1.25 -10.95 -11.97
CA THR A 3 0.94 -11.83 -13.11
C THR A 3 -0.57 -12.01 -13.28
N HIS A 4 -1.25 -12.49 -12.23
CA HIS A 4 -2.70 -12.70 -12.25
C HIS A 4 -3.48 -11.41 -12.55
N GLN A 5 -3.10 -10.28 -11.95
CA GLN A 5 -3.77 -9.00 -12.22
C GLN A 5 -3.56 -8.53 -13.66
N THR A 6 -2.36 -8.72 -14.23
CA THR A 6 -2.09 -8.37 -15.63
C THR A 6 -2.95 -9.21 -16.57
N GLU A 7 -3.01 -10.52 -16.35
CA GLU A 7 -3.83 -11.44 -17.14
C GLU A 7 -5.32 -11.11 -17.03
N LYS A 8 -5.82 -10.84 -15.82
CA LYS A 8 -7.21 -10.42 -15.56
C LYS A 8 -7.58 -9.13 -16.31
N GLN A 9 -6.63 -8.24 -16.52
CA GLN A 9 -6.79 -7.00 -17.29
C GLN A 9 -6.38 -7.15 -18.77
N ASN A 10 -6.30 -8.38 -19.27
CA ASN A 10 -5.97 -8.72 -20.65
C ASN A 10 -4.62 -8.16 -21.12
N GLY A 11 -3.64 -8.04 -20.23
CA GLY A 11 -2.32 -7.51 -20.54
C GLY A 11 -2.26 -5.99 -20.72
N LYS A 12 -3.37 -5.26 -20.56
CA LYS A 12 -3.48 -3.84 -20.96
C LYS A 12 -3.43 -2.85 -19.81
N ALA A 13 -3.26 -3.32 -18.57
CA ALA A 13 -3.24 -2.45 -17.41
C ALA A 13 -1.83 -1.92 -17.10
N VAL A 14 -1.79 -0.65 -16.70
CA VAL A 14 -0.64 -0.04 -16.02
C VAL A 14 -1.02 0.13 -14.55
N PHE A 15 -0.18 -0.37 -13.64
CA PHE A 15 -0.46 -0.35 -12.21
C PHE A 15 0.33 0.77 -11.55
N MET A 16 -0.36 1.68 -10.87
CA MET A 16 0.28 2.70 -10.05
C MET A 16 0.52 2.16 -8.65
N GLU A 17 1.78 2.15 -8.21
CA GLU A 17 2.14 1.81 -6.83
C GLU A 17 2.15 3.07 -5.95
N TYR A 18 2.66 4.17 -6.51
CA TYR A 18 2.98 5.37 -5.76
C TYR A 18 2.87 6.62 -6.62
N ALA A 19 2.33 7.70 -6.07
CA ALA A 19 2.36 9.05 -6.62
C ALA A 19 2.50 10.05 -5.47
N TRP A 20 3.56 10.85 -5.48
CA TRP A 20 3.87 11.73 -4.35
C TRP A 20 4.50 13.05 -4.78
N ASP A 21 3.99 14.12 -4.21
CA ASP A 21 4.59 15.44 -4.23
C ASP A 21 5.77 15.55 -3.25
N MET A 22 6.99 15.69 -3.77
CA MET A 22 8.22 15.82 -2.96
C MET A 22 8.30 17.14 -2.19
N SER A 23 7.38 18.08 -2.41
CA SER A 23 7.31 19.34 -1.65
C SER A 23 6.70 19.17 -0.25
N TRP A 24 6.04 18.05 0.03
CA TRP A 24 5.28 17.85 1.27
C TRP A 24 5.36 16.43 1.83
N CYS A 25 5.51 16.31 3.15
CA CYS A 25 5.71 15.06 3.85
C CYS A 25 4.88 14.88 5.13
N ASP A 26 3.57 15.06 5.07
CA ASP A 26 2.70 14.83 6.24
C ASP A 26 1.36 14.19 5.81
N PRO A 27 0.95 13.02 6.35
CA PRO A 27 1.59 12.17 7.37
C PRO A 27 2.53 11.14 6.75
N CYS A 28 3.83 11.35 6.86
CA CYS A 28 4.84 10.54 6.18
C CYS A 28 5.26 9.26 6.90
N ALA A 29 5.46 8.19 6.12
CA ALA A 29 6.13 6.97 6.55
C ALA A 29 7.68 7.07 6.46
N ALA A 30 8.22 8.02 5.68
CA ALA A 30 9.65 8.30 5.51
C ALA A 30 9.84 9.76 5.04
N ASN A 31 11.07 10.31 5.14
CA ASN A 31 11.40 11.65 4.64
C ASN A 31 11.28 11.72 3.10
N PRO A 32 11.07 12.91 2.51
CA PRO A 32 11.16 13.09 1.06
C PRO A 32 12.56 12.71 0.57
N LEU A 33 12.64 12.30 -0.70
CA LEU A 33 13.91 12.00 -1.35
C LEU A 33 14.81 13.24 -1.35
N SER A 34 16.10 13.02 -1.08
CA SER A 34 17.14 14.05 -1.19
C SER A 34 17.38 14.46 -2.66
N PRO A 35 17.94 15.65 -2.92
CA PRO A 35 18.33 16.07 -4.27
C PRO A 35 19.24 15.07 -4.99
N SER A 36 20.14 14.38 -4.27
CA SER A 36 20.99 13.32 -4.82
C SER A 36 20.19 12.10 -5.26
N GLU A 37 19.23 11.64 -4.44
CA GLU A 37 18.36 10.50 -4.80
C GLU A 37 17.44 10.85 -5.97
N LEU A 38 16.96 12.09 -6.04
CA LEU A 38 16.17 12.57 -7.19
C LEU A 38 17.02 12.60 -8.46
N ARG A 39 18.29 12.98 -8.40
CA ARG A 39 19.20 12.89 -9.57
C ARG A 39 19.40 11.46 -10.05
N GLU A 40 19.52 10.49 -9.15
CA GLU A 40 19.57 9.06 -9.52
C GLU A 40 18.30 8.61 -10.25
N LEU A 41 17.15 9.22 -9.96
CA LEU A 41 15.89 9.01 -10.68
C LEU A 41 15.78 9.80 -12.01
N GLY A 42 16.83 10.53 -12.41
CA GLY A 42 16.86 11.31 -13.65
C GLY A 42 16.39 12.76 -13.50
N VAL A 43 16.20 13.25 -12.27
CA VAL A 43 15.81 14.64 -12.01
C VAL A 43 17.03 15.56 -12.12
N MET A 44 17.35 15.98 -13.34
CA MET A 44 18.56 16.76 -13.66
C MET A 44 18.33 18.28 -13.68
N TRP A 45 17.09 18.74 -13.55
CA TRP A 45 16.72 20.17 -13.59
C TRP A 45 16.69 20.84 -12.23
N LEU A 46 16.82 20.07 -11.15
CA LEU A 46 16.91 20.61 -9.79
C LEU A 46 18.36 20.88 -9.45
N ASP A 47 18.64 22.11 -9.03
CA ASP A 47 19.96 22.48 -8.52
C ASP A 47 20.27 21.72 -7.23
N ASP A 48 21.53 21.32 -7.04
CA ASP A 48 21.99 20.78 -5.77
C ASP A 48 22.16 21.94 -4.76
N PRO A 49 21.34 22.05 -3.70
CA PRO A 49 21.58 23.05 -2.66
C PRO A 49 22.93 22.83 -1.95
N GLY A 50 23.55 21.65 -2.08
CA GLY A 50 24.90 21.36 -1.61
C GLY A 50 26.04 21.91 -2.50
N GLN A 51 25.72 22.49 -3.67
CA GLN A 51 26.68 23.13 -4.58
C GLN A 51 26.44 24.64 -4.73
N GLY A 52 25.57 25.23 -3.91
CA GLY A 52 25.59 26.68 -3.71
C GLY A 52 26.94 27.11 -3.13
N PRO A 53 27.45 28.32 -3.44
CA PRO A 53 28.69 28.80 -2.86
C PRO A 53 28.61 28.67 -1.34
N VAL A 54 29.54 27.90 -0.77
CA VAL A 54 29.76 27.82 0.68
C VAL A 54 29.72 29.25 1.23
N PRO A 55 28.85 29.56 2.21
CA PRO A 55 28.87 30.88 2.84
C PRO A 55 30.28 31.09 3.39
N VAL A 56 31.02 32.02 2.79
CA VAL A 56 32.29 32.50 3.32
C VAL A 56 32.01 32.90 4.77
N PRO A 57 32.71 32.35 5.78
CA PRO A 57 32.42 32.69 7.17
C PRO A 57 32.65 34.19 7.37
N LEU A 58 31.58 34.97 7.52
CA LEU A 58 31.72 36.32 8.06
C LEU A 58 32.16 36.18 9.52
N PRO A 59 33.21 36.89 9.97
CA PRO A 59 33.60 36.89 11.37
C PRO A 59 32.52 37.61 12.18
N GLY A 60 31.75 36.85 12.95
CA GLY A 60 30.68 37.35 13.83
C GLY A 60 30.08 36.22 14.67
N PRO A 61 29.42 36.53 15.80
CA PRO A 61 28.90 35.52 16.71
C PRO A 61 27.83 34.66 16.02
N THR A 62 28.16 33.38 15.81
CA THR A 62 27.31 32.38 15.15
C THR A 62 26.09 32.08 16.02
N LYS A 63 24.90 32.48 15.57
CA LYS A 63 23.65 31.96 16.13
C LYS A 63 23.61 30.44 15.87
N PRO A 64 23.10 29.62 16.82
CA PRO A 64 22.99 28.19 16.61
C PRO A 64 22.18 27.93 15.34
N SER A 65 22.81 27.23 14.39
CA SER A 65 22.24 26.80 13.13
C SER A 65 20.98 25.99 13.42
N ARG A 66 19.83 26.53 13.00
CA ARG A 66 18.58 25.75 12.97
C ARG A 66 18.82 24.51 12.10
N PRO A 67 18.30 23.32 12.49
CA PRO A 67 18.37 22.16 11.63
C PRO A 67 17.76 22.52 10.28
N ILE A 68 18.49 22.24 9.20
CA ILE A 68 18.05 22.45 7.83
C ILE A 68 16.87 21.49 7.63
N ALA A 69 15.65 22.02 7.70
CA ALA A 69 14.49 21.29 7.21
C ALA A 69 14.73 21.02 5.72
N PRO A 70 14.37 19.82 5.21
CA PRO A 70 14.47 19.55 3.78
C PRO A 70 13.70 20.64 3.03
N ALA A 71 14.39 21.31 2.10
CA ALA A 71 13.75 22.33 1.29
C ALA A 71 12.65 21.66 0.44
N PRO A 72 11.47 22.30 0.28
CA PRO A 72 10.44 21.79 -0.60
C PRO A 72 11.02 21.58 -2.00
N THR A 73 10.92 20.36 -2.51
CA THR A 73 11.42 20.04 -3.84
C THR A 73 10.27 20.08 -4.83
N ASP A 74 10.38 20.87 -5.90
CA ASP A 74 9.37 20.91 -6.96
C ASP A 74 9.54 19.70 -7.90
N ALA A 75 9.19 18.53 -7.37
CA ALA A 75 9.15 17.28 -8.11
C ALA A 75 7.93 16.47 -7.68
N PHE A 76 7.27 15.85 -8.65
CA PHE A 76 6.21 14.87 -8.42
C PHE A 76 6.70 13.53 -8.95
N VAL A 77 6.76 12.53 -8.07
CA VAL A 77 7.29 11.20 -8.40
C VAL A 77 6.15 10.22 -8.51
N THR A 78 6.09 9.48 -9.61
CA THR A 78 5.14 8.38 -9.81
C THR A 78 5.89 7.09 -10.10
N ARG A 79 5.55 5.99 -9.40
CA ARG A 79 6.05 4.65 -9.66
C ARG A 79 4.94 3.81 -10.31
N LEU A 80 5.19 3.38 -11.54
CA LEU A 80 4.29 2.56 -12.33
C LEU A 80 4.92 1.18 -12.59
N HIS A 81 4.07 0.16 -12.65
CA HIS A 81 4.43 -1.18 -13.11
C HIS A 81 3.65 -1.49 -14.40
N VAL A 82 4.38 -1.88 -15.43
CA VAL A 82 3.82 -2.27 -16.72
C VAL A 82 4.49 -3.55 -17.21
N ARG A 83 3.70 -4.43 -17.84
CA ARG A 83 4.22 -5.53 -18.65
C ARG A 83 3.95 -5.19 -20.11
N TYR A 84 5.02 -5.09 -20.89
CA TYR A 84 4.95 -4.65 -22.27
C TYR A 84 5.08 -5.85 -23.20
N ASP A 85 4.19 -5.95 -24.19
CA ASP A 85 4.30 -6.88 -25.30
C ASP A 85 3.72 -6.26 -26.57
N ALA A 86 4.15 -6.74 -27.73
CA ALA A 86 3.77 -6.15 -29.02
C ALA A 86 2.26 -6.28 -29.35
N GLN A 87 1.51 -7.13 -28.65
CA GLN A 87 0.08 -7.30 -28.87
C GLN A 87 -0.75 -6.37 -27.99
N SER A 88 -0.37 -6.21 -26.72
CA SER A 88 -1.10 -5.42 -25.72
C SER A 88 -0.66 -3.95 -25.67
N PHE A 89 0.61 -3.67 -25.98
CA PHE A 89 1.19 -2.34 -26.08
C PHE A 89 2.02 -2.23 -27.38
N PRO A 90 1.37 -1.95 -28.53
CA PRO A 90 2.07 -1.83 -29.81
C PRO A 90 2.85 -0.50 -29.94
N GLU A 91 2.55 0.48 -29.09
CA GLU A 91 3.14 1.82 -29.09
C GLU A 91 3.68 2.18 -27.71
N ASP A 92 4.66 3.08 -27.68
CA ASP A 92 5.28 3.56 -26.45
C ASP A 92 4.30 4.33 -25.56
N LEU A 93 4.46 4.18 -24.24
CA LEU A 93 3.70 4.96 -23.27
C LEU A 93 4.11 6.42 -23.32
N THR A 94 3.16 7.28 -23.67
CA THR A 94 3.34 8.74 -23.63
C THR A 94 2.64 9.30 -22.39
N PHE A 95 3.38 10.05 -21.58
CA PHE A 95 2.84 10.68 -20.37
C PHE A 95 2.47 12.13 -20.62
N GLN A 96 1.35 12.58 -20.04
CA GLN A 96 0.93 13.97 -20.03
C GLN A 96 0.93 14.50 -18.60
N VAL A 97 1.61 15.63 -18.39
CA VAL A 97 1.58 16.33 -17.11
C VAL A 97 0.21 16.96 -16.93
N THR A 98 -0.42 16.71 -15.79
CA THR A 98 -1.69 17.33 -15.41
C THR A 98 -1.49 18.28 -14.24
N GLY A 99 -2.51 19.07 -13.90
CA GLY A 99 -2.50 19.90 -12.68
C GLY A 99 -2.80 19.13 -11.39
N ASP A 100 -3.12 17.83 -11.47
CA ASP A 100 -3.40 17.02 -10.29
C ASP A 100 -2.10 16.68 -9.55
N ARG A 101 -2.05 17.05 -8.27
CA ARG A 101 -0.94 16.76 -7.35
C ARG A 101 -1.40 15.92 -6.15
N SER A 102 -2.54 15.25 -6.28
CA SER A 102 -3.07 14.37 -5.23
C SER A 102 -2.14 13.20 -4.98
N ASN A 103 -1.78 12.98 -3.72
CA ASN A 103 -0.93 11.86 -3.35
C ASN A 103 -1.69 10.52 -3.43
N TYR A 104 -1.01 9.50 -3.93
CA TYR A 104 -1.47 8.11 -3.90
C TYR A 104 -0.39 7.23 -3.30
N GLN A 105 -0.71 6.53 -2.22
CA GLN A 105 0.21 5.62 -1.57
C GLN A 105 -0.46 4.29 -1.21
N GLY A 106 0.11 3.19 -1.70
CA GLY A 106 -0.14 1.88 -1.12
C GLY A 106 0.52 1.78 0.26
N ARG A 107 -0.26 1.68 1.33
CA ARG A 107 0.26 1.44 2.69
C ARG A 107 -0.01 0.00 3.12
N TYR A 108 1.06 -0.72 3.46
CA TYR A 108 0.93 -2.01 4.12
C TYR A 108 0.91 -1.81 5.64
N VAL A 109 -0.23 -2.11 6.28
CA VAL A 109 -0.40 -2.01 7.73
C VAL A 109 -0.56 -3.41 8.30
N LEU A 110 0.50 -3.91 8.93
CA LEU A 110 0.44 -5.15 9.70
C LEU A 110 -0.30 -4.89 11.01
N ARG A 111 -1.41 -5.61 11.21
CA ARG A 111 -2.17 -5.59 12.45
C ARG A 111 -2.10 -6.95 13.11
N HIS A 112 -1.76 -6.97 14.39
CA HIS A 112 -1.86 -8.16 15.20
C HIS A 112 -3.17 -8.14 15.99
N PRO A 113 -4.02 -9.17 15.88
CA PRO A 113 -5.21 -9.25 16.70
C PRO A 113 -4.81 -9.37 18.18
N TRP A 114 -5.55 -8.73 19.06
CA TRP A 114 -5.43 -8.99 20.48
C TRP A 114 -5.86 -10.43 20.76
N ARG A 115 -5.05 -11.20 21.52
CA ARG A 115 -5.22 -12.64 21.76
C ARG A 115 -5.49 -12.99 23.24
N GLY A 116 -6.18 -12.12 23.97
CA GLY A 116 -6.58 -12.43 25.35
C GLY A 116 -7.91 -13.20 25.42
N ASP A 117 -8.56 -13.14 26.57
CA ASP A 117 -9.83 -13.85 26.80
C ASP A 117 -11.01 -13.15 26.09
N TYR A 118 -11.47 -13.74 24.99
CA TYR A 118 -12.63 -13.24 24.23
C TYR A 118 -13.95 -13.39 24.97
N GLY A 119 -14.02 -14.21 26.04
CA GLY A 119 -15.20 -14.37 26.89
C GLY A 119 -15.26 -13.39 28.06
N GLN A 120 -14.23 -12.57 28.29
CA GLN A 120 -14.14 -11.71 29.47
C GLN A 120 -15.28 -10.67 29.58
N CYS A 121 -15.82 -10.23 28.44
CA CYS A 121 -16.94 -9.29 28.37
C CYS A 121 -17.57 -9.26 26.96
N ASP A 122 -18.78 -8.70 26.85
CA ASP A 122 -19.52 -8.57 25.58
C ASP A 122 -18.74 -7.82 24.49
N ALA A 123 -17.87 -6.88 24.86
CA ALA A 123 -17.03 -6.17 23.91
C ALA A 123 -15.95 -7.06 23.31
N ALA A 124 -15.37 -7.97 24.11
CA ALA A 124 -14.36 -8.92 23.66
C ALA A 124 -14.98 -10.00 22.74
N GLY A 125 -16.19 -10.47 23.06
CA GLY A 125 -16.94 -11.39 22.21
C GLY A 125 -17.28 -10.78 20.85
N ARG A 126 -17.85 -9.57 20.82
CA ARG A 126 -18.11 -8.83 19.56
C ARG A 126 -16.84 -8.55 18.76
N TYR A 127 -15.72 -8.29 19.43
CA TYR A 127 -14.43 -8.12 18.77
C TYR A 127 -13.96 -9.41 18.07
N ALA A 128 -14.15 -10.57 18.71
CA ALA A 128 -13.82 -11.88 18.14
C ALA A 128 -14.69 -12.19 16.91
N GLU A 129 -15.99 -11.94 16.96
CA GLU A 129 -16.87 -12.07 15.80
C GLU A 129 -16.40 -11.19 14.62
N GLY A 130 -16.05 -9.93 14.92
CA GLY A 130 -15.50 -9.01 13.93
C GLY A 130 -14.13 -9.44 13.38
N LEU A 131 -13.32 -10.21 14.12
CA LEU A 131 -12.09 -10.80 13.59
C LEU A 131 -12.40 -11.84 12.52
N VAL A 132 -13.37 -12.72 12.76
CA VAL A 132 -13.76 -13.77 11.82
C VAL A 132 -14.27 -13.17 10.51
N GLU A 133 -15.08 -12.12 10.58
CA GLU A 133 -15.56 -11.41 9.38
C GLU A 133 -14.43 -10.75 8.60
N ARG A 134 -13.46 -10.14 9.29
CA ARG A 134 -12.27 -9.57 8.66
C ARG A 134 -11.43 -10.63 7.96
N TRP A 135 -11.15 -11.76 8.62
CA TRP A 135 -10.36 -12.84 8.03
C TRP A 135 -11.06 -13.46 6.82
N ASP A 136 -12.39 -13.56 6.82
CA ASP A 136 -13.14 -14.00 5.65
C ASP A 136 -13.00 -13.05 4.46
N ALA A 137 -13.05 -11.73 4.71
CA ALA A 137 -12.84 -10.71 3.70
C ALA A 137 -11.39 -10.66 3.20
N GLU A 138 -10.41 -10.83 4.09
CA GLU A 138 -8.98 -10.88 3.77
C GLU A 138 -8.67 -12.08 2.87
N ALA A 139 -9.18 -13.27 3.18
CA ALA A 139 -8.99 -14.46 2.36
C ALA A 139 -9.57 -14.28 0.94
N LYS A 140 -10.81 -13.76 0.83
CA LYS A 140 -11.45 -13.45 -0.45
C LYS A 140 -10.67 -12.39 -1.25
N SER A 141 -10.21 -11.35 -0.56
CA SER A 141 -9.44 -10.28 -1.19
C SER A 141 -8.12 -10.81 -1.72
N LEU A 142 -7.42 -11.63 -0.92
CA LEU A 142 -6.17 -12.26 -1.36
C LEU A 142 -6.40 -13.17 -2.56
N ALA A 143 -7.40 -14.05 -2.52
CA ALA A 143 -7.76 -14.91 -3.65
C ALA A 143 -8.06 -14.11 -4.92
N SER A 144 -8.86 -13.04 -4.82
CA SER A 144 -9.15 -12.14 -5.95
C SER A 144 -7.92 -11.40 -6.50
N LEU A 145 -6.96 -11.09 -5.63
CA LEU A 145 -5.74 -10.38 -6.00
C LEU A 145 -4.67 -11.30 -6.59
N THR A 146 -4.59 -12.55 -6.14
CA THR A 146 -3.51 -13.48 -6.51
C THR A 146 -3.94 -14.59 -7.45
N GLY A 147 -5.23 -14.89 -7.53
CA GLY A 147 -5.76 -16.08 -8.20
C GLY A 147 -5.49 -17.38 -7.44
N TRP A 148 -5.06 -17.30 -6.18
CA TRP A 148 -4.85 -18.48 -5.33
C TRP A 148 -6.19 -19.07 -4.89
N ASP A 149 -6.17 -20.38 -4.62
CA ASP A 149 -7.33 -21.07 -4.09
C ASP A 149 -7.73 -20.50 -2.72
N GLU A 150 -9.02 -20.15 -2.57
CA GLU A 150 -9.52 -19.49 -1.36
C GLU A 150 -9.45 -20.43 -0.15
N ASP A 151 -9.67 -21.73 -0.34
CA ASP A 151 -9.68 -22.70 0.75
C ASP A 151 -8.25 -23.00 1.22
N GLU A 152 -7.27 -23.06 0.31
CA GLU A 152 -5.84 -23.11 0.68
C GLU A 152 -5.39 -21.88 1.47
N ILE A 153 -5.85 -20.67 1.09
CA ILE A 153 -5.57 -19.44 1.85
C ILE A 153 -6.14 -19.56 3.26
N ARG A 154 -7.39 -19.98 3.38
CA ARG A 154 -8.06 -20.14 4.68
C ARG A 154 -7.37 -21.16 5.56
N GLN A 155 -6.90 -22.26 4.99
CA GLN A 155 -6.13 -23.26 5.73
C GLN A 155 -4.84 -22.66 6.29
N LYS A 156 -4.04 -21.95 5.47
CA LYS A 156 -2.82 -21.28 5.92
C LYS A 156 -3.09 -20.22 7.00
N MET A 157 -4.18 -19.49 6.87
CA MET A 157 -4.63 -18.54 7.90
C MET A 157 -4.98 -19.26 9.20
N ALA A 158 -5.72 -20.38 9.12
CA ALA A 158 -6.08 -21.19 10.28
C ALA A 158 -4.83 -21.76 10.98
N ASP A 159 -3.85 -22.25 10.23
CA ASP A 159 -2.57 -22.74 10.77
C ASP A 159 -1.80 -21.63 11.52
N GLY A 160 -1.93 -20.37 11.09
CA GLY A 160 -1.39 -19.18 11.78
C GLY A 160 -2.23 -18.69 12.97
N GLY A 161 -3.34 -19.36 13.29
CA GLY A 161 -4.27 -18.97 14.35
C GLY A 161 -5.20 -17.81 13.97
N TYR A 162 -5.53 -17.66 12.69
CA TYR A 162 -6.49 -16.68 12.16
C TYR A 162 -7.77 -17.41 11.68
N SER A 163 -8.51 -18.02 12.61
CA SER A 163 -9.74 -18.76 12.31
C SER A 163 -10.80 -18.58 13.40
N ALA A 164 -12.06 -18.90 13.11
CA ALA A 164 -13.12 -18.82 14.11
C ALA A 164 -12.82 -19.69 15.34
N ALA A 165 -12.24 -20.88 15.13
CA ALA A 165 -11.81 -21.78 16.19
C ALA A 165 -10.73 -21.18 17.10
N SER A 166 -9.80 -20.38 16.55
CA SER A 166 -8.72 -19.77 17.37
C SER A 166 -9.21 -18.65 18.30
N VAL A 167 -10.44 -18.17 18.10
CA VAL A 167 -11.07 -17.13 18.92
C VAL A 167 -12.35 -17.59 19.62
N GLY A 168 -12.65 -18.89 19.60
CA GLY A 168 -13.83 -19.47 20.26
C GLY A 168 -15.17 -19.05 19.65
N VAL A 169 -15.18 -18.60 18.39
CA VAL A 169 -16.40 -18.25 17.65
C VAL A 169 -16.86 -19.46 16.85
N GLU A 170 -18.14 -19.82 16.97
CA GLU A 170 -18.69 -20.88 16.13
C GLU A 170 -18.67 -20.47 14.66
N PRO A 171 -18.12 -21.31 13.76
CA PRO A 171 -18.09 -21.00 12.35
C PRO A 171 -19.53 -20.94 11.80
N LYS A 172 -19.92 -19.81 11.22
CA LYS A 172 -21.20 -19.68 10.51
C LYS A 172 -21.20 -20.70 9.35
N PRO A 173 -22.21 -21.59 9.25
CA PRO A 173 -22.26 -22.55 8.17
C PRO A 173 -22.33 -21.83 6.83
N ARG A 174 -21.37 -22.11 5.95
CA ARG A 174 -21.33 -21.55 4.58
C ARG A 174 -22.40 -22.26 3.74
N LYS A 175 -23.64 -21.79 3.83
CA LYS A 175 -24.72 -22.27 2.95
C LYS A 175 -24.30 -22.04 1.49
N PRO A 176 -24.36 -23.05 0.61
CA PRO A 176 -24.15 -22.85 -0.82
C PRO A 176 -25.12 -21.81 -1.39
N TRP A 177 -24.72 -21.15 -2.49
CA TRP A 177 -25.44 -20.00 -3.06
C TRP A 177 -26.92 -20.29 -3.35
N TRP A 178 -27.25 -21.51 -3.77
CA TRP A 178 -28.63 -21.94 -4.02
C TRP A 178 -29.46 -22.05 -2.74
N GLN A 179 -28.88 -22.44 -1.60
CA GLN A 179 -29.57 -22.43 -0.30
C GLN A 179 -29.82 -21.02 0.22
N ARG A 180 -29.03 -20.03 -0.20
CA ARG A 180 -29.25 -18.62 0.16
C ARG A 180 -30.40 -17.99 -0.62
N LEU A 181 -30.61 -18.44 -1.86
CA LEU A 181 -31.69 -17.94 -2.72
C LEU A 181 -33.02 -18.68 -2.50
N TRP A 182 -32.96 -19.98 -2.24
CA TRP A 182 -34.14 -20.86 -2.29
C TRP A 182 -34.43 -21.61 -0.99
N GLY A 183 -33.83 -21.17 0.13
CA GLY A 183 -33.76 -21.86 1.41
C GLY A 183 -34.87 -22.86 1.69
N ASN A 184 -34.56 -24.15 1.52
CA ASN A 184 -35.36 -25.28 1.98
C ASN A 184 -34.37 -26.34 2.52
N GLY A 185 -34.50 -26.64 3.81
CA GLY A 185 -33.61 -27.48 4.60
C GLY A 185 -33.35 -26.87 5.95
#